data_AF-A0A7S4LJ37-F1
#
_entry.id   AF-A0A7S4LJ37-F1
#
_cell.length_a   1.000
_cell.length_b   1.000
_cell.length_c   1.000
_cell.angle_alpha   90.00
_cell.angle_beta   90.00
_cell.angle_gamma   90.00
#
_symmetry.space_group_name_H-M   'P 1'
#
loop_
_entity.id
_entity.type
_entity.pdbx_description
1 polymer ?
#
loop_
_entity_poly.entity_id
_entity_poly.type
_entity_poly.pdbx_seq_one_letter_code
_entity_poly.pdbx_strand_id
1 'polypeptide(L)'
;ALVEGCAEACPKAMILIISNPVNSTVPIAAEVLRRRGCYDPRRVMGVTTLDVTRAKTFVAAAKGLSPEQVHVNVVGGHAGKTILPLLSQTGLALGPEEVRALTHRIMFGGDEVVQAKAGAGSATL
;
A
#
# COMPACT_ATOMS: atom_id res chain seq x y z
N ALA A 1 -0.55 19.17 13.28
CA ALA A 1 -1.20 20.05 12.29
C ALA A 1 -2.47 19.41 11.70
N LEU A 2 -2.40 18.46 10.74
CA LEU A 2 -3.63 17.93 10.09
C LEU A 2 -4.43 16.95 10.97
N VAL A 3 -3.78 15.91 11.50
CA VAL A 3 -4.46 14.92 12.36
C VAL A 3 -4.96 15.56 13.66
N GLU A 4 -4.28 16.58 14.17
CA GLU A 4 -4.77 17.38 15.30
C GLU A 4 -6.06 18.13 14.96
N GLY A 5 -6.13 18.75 13.78
CA GLY A 5 -7.36 19.37 13.30
C GLY A 5 -8.51 18.36 13.16
N CYS A 6 -8.22 17.13 12.70
CA CYS A 6 -9.23 16.06 12.68
C CYS A 6 -9.67 15.65 14.09
N ALA A 7 -8.75 15.59 15.05
CA ALA A 7 -9.06 15.27 16.44
C ALA A 7 -10.01 16.30 17.07
N GLU A 8 -9.87 17.57 16.70
CA GLU A 8 -10.69 18.68 17.21
C GLU A 8 -12.04 18.77 16.49
N ALA A 9 -12.05 18.74 15.16
CA ALA A 9 -13.24 18.99 14.35
C ALA A 9 -14.10 17.74 14.12
N CYS A 10 -13.49 16.56 14.00
CA CYS A 10 -14.18 15.34 13.61
C CYS A 10 -13.57 14.07 14.25
N PRO A 11 -13.52 13.96 15.60
CA PRO A 11 -12.81 12.88 16.31
C PRO A 11 -13.30 11.46 16.02
N LYS A 12 -14.47 11.30 15.38
CA LYS A 12 -15.05 10.01 14.99
C LYS A 12 -14.90 9.70 13.50
N ALA A 13 -14.26 10.56 12.71
CA ALA A 13 -14.06 10.32 11.29
C ALA A 13 -13.14 9.13 11.02
N MET A 14 -13.27 8.52 9.85
CA MET A 14 -12.28 7.56 9.33
C MET A 14 -11.08 8.34 8.81
N ILE A 15 -9.89 8.04 9.31
CA ILE A 15 -8.64 8.70 8.93
C ILE A 15 -7.86 7.75 8.02
N LEU A 16 -7.86 8.06 6.72
CA LEU A 16 -7.16 7.30 5.68
C LEU A 16 -5.87 8.01 5.29
N ILE A 17 -4.73 7.42 5.64
CA ILE A 17 -3.42 8.03 5.51
C ILE A 17 -2.75 7.54 4.22
N ILE A 18 -2.63 8.45 3.25
CA ILE A 18 -1.90 8.25 2.00
C ILE A 18 -0.49 8.88 2.09
N SER A 19 -0.31 9.86 2.98
CA SER A 19 0.94 10.59 3.13
C SER A 19 2.12 9.66 3.42
N ASN A 20 3.10 9.67 2.52
CA ASN A 20 4.32 8.90 2.68
C ASN A 20 5.27 9.51 3.72
N PRO A 21 6.09 8.68 4.39
CA PRO A 21 6.08 7.21 4.36
C PRO A 21 4.96 6.63 5.25
N VAL A 22 4.01 5.87 4.66
CA VAL A 22 2.83 5.33 5.38
C VAL A 22 3.21 4.51 6.62
N ASN A 23 4.31 3.76 6.53
CA ASN A 23 4.85 2.95 7.64
C ASN A 23 5.18 3.76 8.90
N SER A 24 5.39 5.08 8.77
CA SER A 24 5.69 5.97 9.89
C SER A 24 4.56 6.97 10.17
N THR A 25 3.88 7.47 9.14
CA THR A 25 2.80 8.46 9.30
C THR A 25 1.57 7.89 10.00
N VAL A 26 1.27 6.59 9.82
CA VAL A 26 0.19 5.90 10.57
C VAL A 26 0.49 5.86 12.08
N PRO A 27 1.65 5.37 12.55
CA PRO A 27 2.03 5.48 13.96
C PRO A 27 2.01 6.91 14.51
N ILE A 28 2.48 7.90 13.73
CA ILE A 28 2.45 9.32 14.13
C ILE A 28 1.01 9.79 14.35
N ALA A 29 0.11 9.50 13.41
CA ALA A 29 -1.30 9.87 13.54
C ALA A 29 -1.96 9.21 14.76
N ALA A 30 -1.69 7.92 14.98
CA ALA A 30 -2.18 7.20 16.15
C ALA A 30 -1.74 7.87 17.45
N GLU A 31 -0.47 8.25 17.55
CA GLU A 31 0.08 8.89 18.76
C GLU A 31 -0.49 10.29 19.00
N VAL A 32 -0.67 11.07 17.93
CA VAL A 32 -1.36 12.37 18.01
C VAL A 32 -2.78 12.20 18.56
N LEU A 33 -3.54 11.24 18.04
CA LEU A 33 -4.92 10.99 18.50
C LEU A 33 -4.96 10.48 19.94
N ARG A 34 -3.97 9.69 20.38
CA ARG A 34 -3.87 9.24 21.78
C ARG A 34 -3.67 10.42 22.73
N ARG A 35 -2.77 11.34 22.38
CA ARG A 35 -2.54 12.58 23.17
C ARG A 35 -3.77 13.47 23.23
N ARG A 36 -4.63 13.42 22.21
CA ARG A 36 -5.92 14.12 22.16
C ARG A 36 -7.09 13.33 22.75
N GLY A 37 -6.85 12.13 23.30
CA GLY A 37 -7.88 11.33 23.98
C GLY A 37 -8.97 10.74 23.09
N CYS A 38 -8.79 10.73 21.76
CA CYS A 38 -9.81 10.28 20.80
C CYS A 38 -9.34 9.14 19.87
N TYR A 39 -8.23 8.47 20.20
CA TYR A 39 -7.72 7.36 19.40
C TYR A 39 -8.66 6.15 19.40
N ASP A 40 -9.14 5.77 18.21
CA ASP A 40 -9.81 4.51 17.92
C ASP A 40 -9.00 3.73 16.88
N PRO A 41 -8.39 2.59 17.22
CA PRO A 41 -7.58 1.81 16.28
C PRO A 41 -8.37 1.30 15.07
N ARG A 42 -9.71 1.25 15.14
CA ARG A 42 -10.55 0.81 14.02
C ARG A 42 -10.79 1.92 12.98
N ARG A 43 -10.36 3.15 13.26
CA ARG A 43 -10.62 4.33 12.42
C ARG A 43 -9.39 4.92 11.76
N VAL A 44 -8.19 4.46 12.10
CA VAL A 44 -6.93 4.94 11.53
C VAL A 44 -6.36 3.87 10.62
N MET A 45 -6.27 4.15 9.32
CA MET A 45 -5.82 3.17 8.32
C MET A 45 -4.77 3.80 7.40
N GLY A 46 -3.66 3.08 7.19
CA GLY A 46 -2.73 3.38 6.10
C GLY A 46 -3.28 2.85 4.79
N VAL A 47 -3.34 3.69 3.77
CA VAL A 47 -3.84 3.28 2.44
C VAL A 47 -2.70 2.58 1.68
N THR A 48 -2.81 1.25 1.53
CA THR A 48 -1.84 0.41 0.80
C THR A 48 -2.45 -0.23 -0.45
N THR A 49 -3.67 0.17 -0.83
CA THR A 49 -4.44 -0.42 -1.94
C THR A 49 -3.74 -0.32 -3.30
N LEU A 50 -2.81 0.64 -3.47
CA LEU A 50 -2.00 0.74 -4.67
C LEU A 50 -1.09 -0.49 -4.86
N ASP A 51 -0.57 -1.08 -3.79
CA ASP A 51 0.28 -2.27 -3.87
C ASP A 51 -0.52 -3.49 -4.33
N VAL A 52 -1.76 -3.64 -3.83
CA VAL A 52 -2.72 -4.66 -4.30
C VAL A 52 -3.02 -4.46 -5.79
N THR A 53 -3.27 -3.21 -6.21
CA THR A 53 -3.58 -2.88 -7.61
C THR A 53 -2.40 -3.21 -8.53
N ARG A 54 -1.17 -2.89 -8.11
CA ARG A 54 0.06 -3.27 -8.82
C ARG A 54 0.22 -4.79 -8.90
N ALA A 55 0.04 -5.49 -7.78
CA ALA A 55 0.18 -6.93 -7.71
C ALA A 55 -0.81 -7.64 -8.66
N LYS A 56 -2.09 -7.25 -8.62
CA LYS A 56 -3.11 -7.76 -9.55
C LYS A 56 -2.71 -7.53 -11.01
N THR A 57 -2.31 -6.30 -11.34
CA THR A 57 -1.90 -5.93 -12.70
C THR A 57 -0.71 -6.74 -13.20
N PHE A 58 0.33 -6.88 -12.38
CA PHE A 58 1.56 -7.57 -12.79
C PHE A 58 1.37 -9.08 -12.89
N VAL A 59 0.63 -9.69 -11.96
CA VAL A 59 0.31 -11.12 -12.00
C VAL A 59 -0.60 -11.44 -13.20
N ALA A 60 -1.60 -10.59 -13.46
CA ALA A 60 -2.49 -10.74 -14.61
C ALA A 60 -1.73 -10.65 -15.93
N ALA A 61 -0.85 -9.66 -16.08
CA ALA A 61 0.02 -9.53 -17.25
C ALA A 61 0.93 -10.75 -17.45
N ALA A 62 1.51 -11.30 -16.38
CA ALA A 62 2.36 -12.49 -16.46
C ALA A 62 1.59 -13.76 -16.87
N LYS A 63 0.28 -13.84 -16.59
CA LYS A 63 -0.57 -15.00 -16.92
C LYS A 63 -1.49 -14.79 -18.12
N GLY A 64 -1.44 -13.62 -18.78
CA GLY A 64 -2.34 -13.30 -19.89
C GLY A 64 -3.82 -13.22 -19.46
N LEU A 65 -4.09 -12.80 -18.23
CA LEU A 65 -5.43 -12.67 -17.65
C LEU A 65 -5.85 -11.19 -17.55
N SER A 66 -7.14 -10.94 -17.32
CA SER A 66 -7.59 -9.61 -16.88
C SER A 66 -7.21 -9.38 -15.40
N PRO A 67 -6.74 -8.18 -15.00
CA PRO A 67 -6.53 -7.83 -13.60
C PRO A 67 -7.79 -7.98 -12.72
N GLU A 68 -8.98 -7.92 -13.32
CA GLU A 68 -10.26 -8.12 -12.62
C GLU A 68 -10.46 -9.57 -12.17
N GLN A 69 -9.86 -10.52 -12.89
CA GLN A 69 -9.95 -11.96 -12.63
C GLN A 69 -8.89 -12.44 -11.64
N VAL A 70 -7.93 -11.59 -11.28
CA VAL A 70 -6.81 -11.92 -10.41
C VAL A 70 -7.04 -11.33 -9.02
N HIS A 71 -6.86 -12.16 -7.98
CA HIS A 71 -6.88 -11.71 -6.60
C HIS A 71 -5.52 -11.95 -5.95
N VAL A 72 -4.91 -10.90 -5.42
CA VAL A 72 -3.62 -10.98 -4.70
C VAL A 72 -3.75 -10.24 -3.38
N ASN A 73 -3.53 -10.94 -2.27
CA ASN A 73 -3.38 -10.31 -0.97
C ASN A 73 -1.98 -9.73 -0.83
N VAL A 74 -1.87 -8.48 -0.39
CA VAL A 74 -0.59 -7.83 -0.07
C VAL A 74 -0.63 -7.40 1.39
N VAL A 75 0.39 -7.80 2.14
CA VAL A 75 0.51 -7.55 3.58
C VAL A 75 1.86 -6.91 3.93
N GLY A 76 2.05 -6.57 5.20
CA GLY A 76 3.28 -5.94 5.70
C GLY A 76 3.15 -4.42 5.76
N GLY A 77 3.98 -3.70 5.01
CA GLY A 77 4.00 -2.24 4.92
C GLY A 77 3.97 -1.72 3.48
N HIS A 78 4.23 -0.44 3.30
CA HIS A 78 4.18 0.30 2.04
C HIS A 78 5.55 0.88 1.62
N ALA A 79 6.64 0.13 1.84
CA ALA A 79 7.98 0.58 1.45
C ALA A 79 8.89 -0.60 1.08
N GLY A 80 9.26 -0.71 -0.20
CA GLY A 80 10.21 -1.69 -0.72
C GLY A 80 9.94 -3.10 -0.18
N LYS A 81 10.92 -3.67 0.53
CA LYS A 81 10.88 -5.03 1.09
C LYS A 81 9.77 -5.27 2.12
N THR A 82 9.14 -4.22 2.65
CA THR A 82 8.00 -4.38 3.57
C THR A 82 6.70 -4.73 2.84
N ILE A 83 6.63 -4.52 1.52
CA ILE A 83 5.48 -4.88 0.69
C ILE A 83 5.55 -6.38 0.38
N LEU A 84 4.66 -7.18 0.97
CA LEU A 84 4.69 -8.64 0.84
C LEU A 84 3.46 -9.16 0.07
N PRO A 85 3.59 -9.43 -1.25
CA PRO A 85 2.52 -10.08 -2.02
C PRO A 85 2.46 -11.58 -1.71
N LEU A 86 1.29 -12.05 -1.25
CA LEU A 86 1.03 -13.45 -0.94
C LEU A 86 0.65 -14.23 -2.21
N LEU A 87 1.62 -14.37 -3.12
CA LEU A 87 1.42 -14.99 -4.44
C LEU A 87 0.94 -16.44 -4.36
N SER A 88 1.26 -17.14 -3.27
CA SER A 88 0.76 -18.51 -2.99
C SER A 88 -0.76 -18.58 -2.79
N GLN A 89 -1.43 -17.47 -2.48
CA GLN A 89 -2.88 -17.43 -2.24
C GLN A 89 -3.68 -17.09 -3.50
N THR A 90 -3.02 -16.90 -4.65
CA THR A 90 -3.67 -16.51 -5.90
C THR A 90 -4.42 -17.66 -6.58
N GLY A 91 -4.11 -18.90 -6.23
CA GLY A 91 -4.59 -20.09 -6.94
C GLY A 91 -3.93 -20.31 -8.32
N LEU A 92 -3.01 -19.44 -8.74
CA LEU A 92 -2.30 -19.53 -10.01
C LEU A 92 -1.00 -20.33 -9.84
N ALA A 93 -0.70 -21.19 -10.82
CA ALA A 93 0.59 -21.88 -10.87
C ALA A 93 1.70 -20.89 -11.25
N LEU A 94 2.53 -20.53 -10.28
CA LEU A 94 3.68 -19.63 -10.45
C LEU A 94 4.98 -20.39 -10.15
N GLY A 95 5.89 -20.42 -11.11
CA GLY A 95 7.22 -21.02 -10.93
C GLY A 95 8.10 -20.18 -9.99
N PRO A 96 9.17 -20.77 -9.40
CA PRO A 96 10.03 -20.06 -8.45
C PRO A 96 10.65 -18.75 -8.98
N GLU A 97 11.04 -18.72 -10.26
CA GLU A 97 11.56 -17.51 -10.90
C GLU A 97 10.47 -16.46 -11.11
N GLU A 98 9.27 -16.86 -11.52
CA GLU A 98 8.12 -15.94 -11.66
C GLU A 98 7.77 -15.32 -10.31
N VAL A 99 7.74 -16.12 -9.24
CA VAL A 99 7.49 -15.64 -7.88
C VAL A 99 8.53 -14.60 -7.47
N ARG A 100 9.82 -14.87 -7.71
CA ARG A 100 10.91 -13.90 -7.41
C ARG A 100 10.76 -12.61 -8.19
N ALA A 101 10.58 -12.71 -9.51
CA ALA A 101 10.48 -11.56 -10.40
C ALA A 101 9.25 -10.70 -10.07
N LEU A 102 8.07 -11.32 -9.90
CA LEU A 102 6.84 -10.63 -9.54
C LEU A 102 6.95 -9.97 -8.16
N THR A 103 7.50 -10.68 -7.17
CA THR A 103 7.69 -10.12 -5.82
C THR A 103 8.56 -8.87 -5.86
N HIS A 104 9.71 -8.93 -6.54
CA HIS A 104 10.59 -7.77 -6.70
C HIS A 104 9.89 -6.61 -7.41
N ARG A 105 9.21 -6.89 -8.52
CA ARG A 105 8.51 -5.86 -9.29
C ARG A 105 7.39 -5.19 -8.49
N ILE A 106 6.66 -5.94 -7.68
CA ILE A 106 5.62 -5.40 -6.80
C ILE A 106 6.24 -4.51 -5.72
N MET A 107 7.33 -4.94 -5.08
CA MET A 107 8.03 -4.17 -4.04
C MET A 107 8.57 -2.82 -4.54
N PHE A 108 9.06 -2.78 -5.78
CA PHE A 108 9.74 -1.61 -6.36
C PHE A 108 8.96 -0.95 -7.50
N GLY A 109 7.68 -1.28 -7.67
CA GLY A 109 6.83 -0.67 -8.70
C GLY A 109 6.61 0.84 -8.53
N GLY A 110 6.91 1.40 -7.34
CA GLY A 110 6.98 2.84 -7.13
C GLY A 110 8.17 3.49 -7.84
N ASP A 111 9.32 2.83 -7.82
CA ASP A 111 10.57 3.31 -8.40
C ASP A 111 10.51 3.29 -9.93
N GLU A 112 9.85 2.27 -10.51
CA GLU A 112 9.56 2.22 -11.96
C GLU A 112 8.84 3.47 -12.44
N VAL A 113 7.88 3.99 -11.65
CA VAL A 113 7.11 5.19 -12.02
C VAL A 113 7.95 6.46 -11.89
N VAL A 114 8.76 6.58 -10.83
CA VAL A 114 9.66 7.73 -10.65
C VAL A 114 10.65 7.81 -11.82
N GLN A 115 11.22 6.67 -12.21
CA GLN A 115 12.13 6.56 -13.35
C GLN A 115 11.43 6.91 -14.67
N ALA A 116 10.23 6.36 -14.90
CA ALA A 116 9.44 6.66 -16.10
C ALA A 116 9.06 8.15 -16.19
N LYS A 117 8.86 8.83 -15.05
CA LYS A 117 8.61 10.26 -14.96
C LYS A 117 9.90 11.11 -14.93
N ALA A 118 11.08 10.52 -15.18
CA ALA A 118 12.37 11.21 -15.12
C ALA A 118 12.59 12.02 -13.82
N GLY A 119 12.09 11.52 -12.69
CA GLY A 119 12.19 12.19 -11.40
C GLY A 119 11.21 13.35 -11.16
N ALA A 120 10.30 13.64 -12.11
CA ALA A 120 9.29 14.70 -11.97
C ALA A 120 8.16 14.38 -10.97
N GLY A 121 8.30 13.30 -10.20
CA GLY A 121 7.35 12.85 -9.18
C GLY A 121 7.22 11.33 -9.14
N SER A 122 6.59 10.82 -8.09
CA SER A 122 6.27 9.39 -7.97
C SER A 122 4.89 9.07 -8.55
N ALA A 123 4.44 7.82 -8.36
CA ALA A 123 3.04 7.47 -8.55
C ALA A 123 2.18 8.32 -7.60
N THR A 124 1.54 9.34 -8.15
CA THR A 124 0.48 10.11 -7.53
C THR A 124 -0.83 9.37 -7.76
N LEU A 125 -1.57 9.09 -6.69
CA LEU A 125 -3.00 8.76 -6.77
C LEU A 125 -3.77 10.01 -7.16
#